data_AF-A0A059LF80-F1
#
_entry.id   AF-A0A059LF80-F1
#
_cell.length_a   1.000
_cell.length_b   1.000
_cell.length_c   1.000
_cell.angle_alpha   90.00
_cell.angle_beta   90.00
_cell.angle_gamma   90.00
#
_symmetry.space_group_name_H-M   'P 1'
#
loop_
_entity.id
_entity.type
_entity.pdbx_description
1 polymer ?
#
loop_
_entity_poly.entity_id
_entity_poly.type
_entity_poly.pdbx_seq_one_letter_code
_entity_poly.pdbx_strand_id
1 'polypeptide(L)'
;QTTKPAVSPPGRAREDWKILRALSEVAGAPLPVESLDDVRARLEEVAPHLGRRNVVEAPLQGLGAPVEPASAGADAPASFASPLPNFYQTDAVSRASRTMARCVRSMQNPLPGVTGPEEVYA
;
A
#
# COMPACT_ATOMS: atom_id res chain seq x y z
N GLN A 1 0.97 5.78 -12.13
CA GLN A 1 -0.05 4.94 -12.80
C GLN A 1 -1.44 5.42 -12.37
N THR A 2 -2.52 4.96 -12.99
CA THR A 2 -3.91 5.29 -12.56
C THR A 2 -4.83 4.10 -12.81
N THR A 3 -5.62 3.76 -11.79
CA THR A 3 -6.63 2.70 -11.87
C THR A 3 -7.90 3.21 -12.57
N LYS A 4 -8.66 2.29 -13.17
CA LYS A 4 -10.00 2.55 -13.70
C LYS A 4 -11.01 1.70 -12.93
N PRO A 5 -12.20 2.22 -12.62
CA PRO A 5 -13.23 1.43 -11.96
C PRO A 5 -13.62 0.27 -12.88
N ALA A 6 -13.49 -0.97 -12.38
CA ALA A 6 -13.91 -2.16 -13.10
C ALA A 6 -15.35 -2.59 -12.75
N VAL A 7 -15.72 -2.43 -11.49
CA VAL A 7 -17.05 -2.75 -10.95
C VAL A 7 -17.52 -1.62 -10.04
N SER A 8 -18.84 -1.50 -9.89
CA SER A 8 -19.42 -0.58 -8.93
C SER A 8 -19.21 -1.08 -7.49
N PRO A 9 -19.02 -0.18 -6.51
CA PRO A 9 -18.92 -0.56 -5.11
C PRO A 9 -20.16 -1.32 -4.63
N PRO A 10 -20.01 -2.36 -3.79
CA PRO A 10 -21.14 -3.17 -3.34
C PRO A 10 -22.03 -2.42 -2.34
N GLY A 11 -23.34 -2.60 -2.46
CA GLY A 11 -24.33 -2.10 -1.49
C GLY A 11 -24.34 -0.57 -1.37
N ARG A 12 -24.02 -0.07 -0.17
CA ARG A 12 -23.98 1.37 0.14
C ARG A 12 -22.56 1.94 0.20
N ALA A 13 -21.56 1.21 -0.26
CA ALA A 13 -20.19 1.72 -0.36
C ALA A 13 -20.11 2.96 -1.28
N ARG A 14 -19.12 3.82 -1.03
CA ARG A 14 -18.85 5.06 -1.75
C ARG A 14 -17.35 5.17 -2.00
N GLU A 15 -16.95 6.04 -2.91
CA GLU A 15 -15.53 6.34 -3.14
C GLU A 15 -14.90 7.00 -1.91
N ASP A 16 -13.67 6.61 -1.56
CA ASP A 16 -13.02 7.02 -0.31
C ASP A 16 -12.91 8.55 -0.16
N TRP A 17 -12.54 9.26 -1.23
CA TRP A 17 -12.41 10.72 -1.19
C TRP A 17 -13.76 11.42 -0.95
N LYS A 18 -14.87 10.86 -1.47
CA LYS A 18 -16.22 11.39 -1.23
C LYS A 18 -16.63 11.21 0.22
N ILE A 19 -16.24 10.10 0.84
CA ILE A 19 -16.51 9.84 2.27
C ILE A 19 -15.78 10.89 3.12
N LEU A 20 -14.49 11.13 2.86
CA LEU A 20 -13.71 12.13 3.58
C LEU A 20 -14.25 13.55 3.36
N ARG A 21 -14.65 13.89 2.13
CA ARG A 21 -15.25 15.18 1.79
C ARG A 21 -16.58 15.42 2.50
N ALA A 22 -17.45 14.40 2.58
CA ALA A 22 -18.70 14.49 3.32
C ALA A 22 -18.47 14.57 4.83
N LEU A 23 -17.49 13.83 5.35
CA LEU A 23 -17.11 13.90 6.76
C LEU A 23 -16.60 15.29 7.15
N SER A 24 -15.84 15.94 6.27
CA SER A 24 -15.28 17.27 6.54
C SER A 24 -16.38 18.35 6.63
N GLU A 25 -17.43 18.23 5.84
CA GLU A 25 -18.64 19.05 5.94
C GLU A 25 -19.34 18.90 7.29
N VAL A 26 -19.54 17.65 7.72
CA VAL A 26 -20.17 17.34 9.01
C VAL A 26 -19.30 17.81 10.18
N ALA A 27 -17.97 17.76 10.04
CA ALA A 27 -17.01 18.21 11.03
C ALA A 27 -16.83 19.74 11.09
N GLY A 28 -17.48 20.52 10.20
CA GLY A 28 -17.38 21.98 10.16
C GLY A 28 -16.10 22.52 9.52
N ALA A 29 -15.34 21.68 8.81
CA ALA A 29 -14.13 22.05 8.09
C ALA A 29 -14.23 21.59 6.62
N PRO A 30 -15.05 22.25 5.78
CA PRO A 30 -15.30 21.82 4.41
C PRO A 30 -14.01 21.90 3.57
N LEU A 31 -13.70 20.81 2.86
CA LEU A 31 -12.57 20.78 1.92
C LEU A 31 -13.02 21.43 0.61
N PRO A 32 -12.20 22.28 -0.03
CA PRO A 32 -12.56 22.96 -1.29
C PRO A 32 -12.36 22.04 -2.51
N VAL A 33 -12.94 20.84 -2.49
CA VAL A 33 -12.90 19.87 -3.59
C VAL A 33 -14.29 19.34 -3.84
N GLU A 34 -14.78 19.46 -5.07
CA GLU A 34 -16.13 19.03 -5.48
C GLU A 34 -16.06 17.87 -6.48
N SER A 35 -15.01 17.84 -7.30
CA SER A 35 -14.79 16.84 -8.34
C SER A 35 -13.52 16.01 -8.10
N LEU A 36 -13.44 14.85 -8.76
CA LEU A 36 -12.23 14.03 -8.75
C LEU A 36 -11.04 14.76 -9.40
N ASP A 37 -11.29 15.64 -10.34
CA ASP A 37 -10.24 16.42 -11.00
C ASP A 37 -9.71 17.53 -10.09
N ASP A 38 -10.55 18.10 -9.21
CA ASP A 38 -10.11 19.05 -8.17
C ASP A 38 -9.18 18.36 -7.17
N VAL A 39 -9.53 17.13 -6.75
CA VAL A 39 -8.67 16.33 -5.87
C VAL A 39 -7.32 16.05 -6.53
N ARG A 40 -7.31 15.76 -7.84
CA ARG A 40 -6.06 15.53 -8.58
C ARG A 40 -5.24 16.80 -8.74
N ALA A 41 -5.88 17.95 -9.00
CA ALA A 41 -5.21 19.24 -9.04
C ALA A 41 -4.55 19.55 -7.69
N ARG A 42 -5.28 19.34 -6.59
CA ARG A 42 -4.73 19.51 -5.24
C ARG A 42 -3.57 18.55 -4.95
N LEU A 43 -3.64 17.32 -5.45
CA LEU A 43 -2.57 16.34 -5.33
C LEU A 43 -1.30 16.80 -6.06
N GLU A 44 -1.46 17.39 -7.25
CA GLU A 44 -0.36 17.94 -8.05
C GLU A 44 0.29 19.15 -7.37
N GLU A 45 -0.50 20.02 -6.73
CA GLU A 45 0.01 21.14 -5.93
C GLU A 45 0.88 20.69 -4.75
N VAL A 46 0.47 19.62 -4.06
CA VAL A 46 1.22 19.08 -2.90
C VAL A 46 2.45 18.29 -3.36
N ALA A 47 2.28 17.48 -4.40
CA ALA A 47 3.28 16.55 -4.87
C ALA A 47 3.18 16.40 -6.40
N PRO A 48 3.96 17.17 -7.18
CA PRO A 48 3.80 17.24 -8.64
C PRO A 48 4.06 15.88 -9.33
N HIS A 49 4.91 15.05 -8.74
CA HIS A 49 5.22 13.71 -9.24
C HIS A 49 4.00 12.76 -9.22
N LEU A 50 2.99 13.02 -8.39
CA LEU A 50 1.76 12.22 -8.36
C LEU A 50 0.80 12.56 -9.52
N GLY A 51 0.89 13.77 -10.08
CA GLY A 51 0.13 14.18 -11.27
C GLY A 51 0.69 13.57 -12.56
N ARG A 52 2.00 13.31 -12.61
CA ARG A 52 2.68 12.73 -13.79
C ARG A 52 2.50 11.22 -13.84
N ARG A 53 1.59 10.77 -14.71
CA ARG A 53 1.19 9.36 -14.79
C ARG A 53 2.10 8.56 -15.72
N ASN A 54 2.47 7.36 -15.28
CA ASN A 54 3.26 6.37 -16.04
C ASN A 54 4.68 6.85 -16.37
N VAL A 55 5.21 7.76 -15.57
CA VAL A 55 6.58 8.26 -15.67
C VAL A 55 7.27 7.99 -14.33
N VAL A 56 8.54 7.59 -14.39
CA VAL A 56 9.42 7.54 -13.22
C VAL A 56 10.25 8.81 -13.21
N GLU A 57 10.04 9.66 -12.21
CA GLU A 57 10.82 10.89 -12.05
C GLU A 57 12.11 10.60 -11.30
N ALA A 58 13.22 11.19 -11.76
CA ALA A 58 14.46 11.12 -11.02
C ALA A 58 14.33 11.94 -9.72
N PRO A 59 14.80 11.43 -8.57
CA PRO A 59 14.84 12.22 -7.36
C PRO A 59 15.79 13.41 -7.54
N LEU A 60 15.49 14.52 -6.88
CA LEU A 60 16.37 15.69 -6.90
C LEU A 60 17.62 15.36 -6.08
N GLN A 61 18.72 15.13 -6.77
CA GLN A 61 20.01 14.78 -6.16
C GLN A 61 20.46 15.95 -5.27
N GLY A 62 20.75 15.67 -4.00
CA GLY A 62 21.31 16.66 -3.05
C GLY A 62 20.32 17.45 -2.19
N LEU A 63 19.00 17.20 -2.27
CA LEU A 63 17.99 17.80 -1.36
C LEU A 63 17.53 16.87 -0.23
N GLY A 64 18.02 15.64 -0.18
CA GLY A 64 17.82 14.81 1.01
C GLY A 64 18.48 15.50 2.19
N ALA A 65 17.73 15.76 3.27
CA ALA A 65 18.34 16.14 4.54
C ALA A 65 19.45 15.11 4.83
N PRO A 66 20.65 15.54 5.27
CA PRO A 66 21.63 14.59 5.76
C PRO A 66 20.92 13.76 6.83
N VAL A 67 20.76 12.47 6.54
CA VAL A 67 20.29 11.51 7.53
C VAL A 67 21.45 11.37 8.48
N GLU A 68 21.50 12.24 9.49
CA GLU A 68 22.41 12.05 10.61
C GLU A 68 22.14 10.63 11.11
N PRO A 69 23.17 9.76 11.18
CA PRO A 69 22.97 8.43 11.72
C PRO A 69 22.42 8.62 13.12
N ALA A 70 21.15 8.26 13.33
CA ALA A 70 20.58 8.21 14.67
C ALA A 70 21.57 7.42 15.52
N SER A 71 21.97 7.97 16.67
CA SER A 71 22.90 7.29 17.58
C SER A 71 22.39 5.88 17.74
N ALA A 72 23.15 4.90 17.24
CA ALA A 72 22.75 3.51 17.33
C ALA A 72 22.60 3.19 18.82
N GLY A 73 21.36 3.22 19.30
CA GLY A 73 21.03 2.57 20.55
C GLY A 73 21.55 1.15 20.40
N ALA A 74 22.22 0.64 21.42
CA ALA A 74 22.76 -0.71 21.43
C ALA A 74 21.59 -1.71 21.39
N ASP A 75 20.95 -1.84 20.23
CA ASP A 75 20.00 -2.88 19.95
C ASP A 75 20.81 -4.17 19.90
N ALA A 76 20.44 -5.12 20.76
CA ALA A 76 21.04 -6.45 20.84
C ALA A 76 21.20 -7.06 19.43
N PRO A 77 22.14 -7.99 19.21
CA PRO A 77 22.37 -8.61 17.90
C PRO A 77 21.16 -9.47 17.50
N ALA A 78 20.10 -8.81 17.04
CA ALA A 78 18.95 -9.43 16.42
C ALA A 78 19.31 -9.66 14.96
N SER A 79 19.23 -10.91 14.51
CA SER A 79 19.30 -11.25 13.10
C SER A 79 18.22 -10.50 12.33
N PHE A 80 18.53 -10.02 11.12
CA PHE A 80 17.52 -9.46 10.22
C PHE A 80 16.39 -10.48 10.01
N ALA A 81 15.18 -10.10 10.45
CA ALA A 81 13.98 -10.90 10.25
C ALA A 81 13.22 -10.39 9.03
N SER A 82 12.54 -11.29 8.31
CA SER A 82 11.63 -10.88 7.24
C SER A 82 10.49 -10.04 7.83
N PRO A 83 10.23 -8.82 7.31
CA PRO A 83 9.08 -8.02 7.75
C PRO A 83 7.75 -8.62 7.29
N LEU A 84 7.78 -9.58 6.36
CA LEU A 84 6.63 -10.24 5.77
C LEU A 84 6.66 -11.73 6.10
N PRO A 85 6.09 -12.14 7.24
CA PRO A 85 6.07 -13.55 7.65
C PRO A 85 5.16 -14.41 6.77
N ASN A 86 4.18 -13.81 6.10
CA ASN A 86 3.27 -14.51 5.20
C ASN A 86 3.01 -13.67 3.94
N PHE A 87 3.63 -14.08 2.83
CA PHE A 87 3.45 -13.43 1.53
C PHE A 87 2.00 -13.48 1.02
N TYR A 88 1.23 -14.52 1.35
CA TYR A 88 -0.13 -14.70 0.83
C TYR A 88 -1.21 -13.94 1.64
N GLN A 89 -0.86 -13.29 2.76
CA GLN A 89 -1.82 -12.61 3.64
C GLN A 89 -1.33 -11.25 4.14
N THR A 90 -0.88 -10.40 3.22
CA THR A 90 -0.28 -9.10 3.53
C THR A 90 -1.31 -8.01 3.82
N ASP A 91 -2.40 -7.95 3.05
CA ASP A 91 -3.42 -6.91 3.10
C ASP A 91 -4.82 -7.45 3.42
N ALA A 92 -5.80 -6.55 3.57
CA ALA A 92 -7.17 -6.94 3.91
C ALA A 92 -7.83 -7.79 2.81
N VAL A 93 -7.52 -7.52 1.54
CA VAL A 93 -8.07 -8.27 0.39
C VAL A 93 -7.51 -9.70 0.37
N SER A 94 -6.20 -9.86 0.53
CA SER A 94 -5.57 -11.19 0.53
C SER A 94 -5.99 -12.02 1.74
N ARG A 95 -6.17 -11.39 2.91
CA ARG A 95 -6.69 -12.06 4.13
C ARG A 95 -8.13 -12.54 3.98
N ALA A 96 -8.98 -11.79 3.29
CA ALA A 96 -10.36 -12.19 3.03
C ALA A 96 -10.49 -13.27 1.93
N SER A 97 -9.42 -13.51 1.15
CA SER A 97 -9.44 -14.44 0.02
C SER A 97 -9.36 -15.91 0.46
N ARG A 98 -10.38 -16.68 0.08
CA ARG A 98 -10.39 -18.15 0.27
C ARG A 98 -9.27 -18.85 -0.49
N THR A 99 -8.88 -18.31 -1.65
CA THR A 99 -7.81 -18.89 -2.47
C THR A 99 -6.46 -18.72 -1.79
N MET A 100 -6.16 -17.52 -1.29
CA MET A 100 -4.90 -17.26 -0.57
C MET A 100 -4.82 -18.06 0.72
N ALA A 101 -5.93 -18.24 1.45
CA ALA A 101 -5.97 -19.14 2.60
C ALA A 101 -5.59 -20.59 2.25
N ARG A 102 -5.98 -21.08 1.06
CA ARG A 102 -5.55 -22.41 0.58
C ARG A 102 -4.05 -22.43 0.25
N CYS A 103 -3.51 -21.38 -0.36
CA CYS A 103 -2.07 -21.26 -0.64
C CYS A 103 -1.24 -21.33 0.65
N VAL A 104 -1.68 -20.65 1.72
CA VAL A 104 -1.03 -20.75 3.05
C VAL A 104 -1.07 -22.18 3.57
N ARG A 105 -2.22 -22.87 3.48
CA ARG A 105 -2.35 -24.26 3.93
C ARG A 105 -1.45 -25.21 3.14
N SER A 106 -1.35 -25.06 1.83
CA SER A 106 -0.48 -25.90 1.00
C SER A 106 1.00 -25.64 1.29
N MET A 107 1.36 -24.41 1.63
CA MET A 107 2.73 -24.05 2.03
C MET A 107 3.10 -24.68 3.38
N GLN A 108 2.17 -24.67 4.34
CA GLN A 108 2.40 -25.21 5.69
C GLN A 108 2.35 -26.74 5.73
N ASN A 109 1.55 -27.37 4.88
CA ASN A 109 1.42 -28.83 4.81
C ASN A 109 1.57 -29.27 3.35
N PRO A 110 2.81 -29.40 2.86
CA PRO A 110 3.08 -29.77 1.48
C PRO A 110 2.44 -31.11 1.14
N LEU A 111 1.84 -31.19 -0.05
CA LEU A 111 1.28 -32.43 -0.57
C LEU A 111 2.41 -33.44 -0.79
N PRO A 112 2.18 -34.75 -0.59
CA PRO A 112 3.20 -35.76 -0.86
C PRO A 112 3.67 -35.66 -2.32
N GLY A 113 4.95 -35.30 -2.51
CA GLY A 113 5.58 -35.12 -3.83
C GLY A 113 5.84 -33.67 -4.25
N VAL A 114 5.47 -32.66 -3.46
CA VAL A 114 5.81 -31.25 -3.70
C VAL A 114 6.80 -30.79 -2.63
N THR A 115 8.07 -30.62 -3.00
CA THR A 115 9.07 -30.04 -2.08
C THR A 115 8.73 -28.57 -1.81
N GLY A 116 8.85 -28.17 -0.54
CA GLY A 116 8.52 -26.82 -0.08
C GLY A 116 9.48 -25.76 -0.66
N PRO A 117 9.12 -24.47 -0.57
CA PRO A 117 9.88 -23.37 -1.17
C PRO A 117 11.26 -23.14 -0.55
N GLU A 118 11.64 -23.80 0.55
CA GLU A 118 12.99 -23.69 1.11
C GLU A 118 14.09 -24.21 0.17
N GLU A 119 13.76 -25.06 -0.82
CA GLU A 119 14.72 -25.49 -1.86
C GLU A 119 14.85 -24.49 -3.03
N VAL A 120 13.93 -23.53 -3.18
CA VAL A 120 13.94 -22.61 -4.33
C VAL A 120 14.75 -21.33 -4.04
N TYR A 121 15.07 -21.08 -2.76
CA TYR A 121 15.83 -19.91 -2.31
C TYR A 121 17.19 -20.24 -1.69
N ALA A 122 17.68 -21.48 -1.85
CA ALA A 122 19.05 -21.90 -1.54
C ALA A 122 19.90 -21.91 -2.83
#